data_AF-A0A3B8YZL2-F1
#
_entry.id   AF-A0A3B8YZL2-F1
#
_cell.length_a   1.000
_cell.length_b   1.000
_cell.length_c   1.000
_cell.angle_alpha   90.00
_cell.angle_beta   90.00
_cell.angle_gamma   90.00
#
_symmetry.space_group_name_H-M   'P 1'
#
loop_
_entity.id
_entity.type
_entity.pdbx_description
1 polymer ?
#
loop_
_entity_poly.entity_id
_entity_poly.type
_entity_poly.pdbx_seq_one_letter_code
_entity_poly.pdbx_strand_id
1 'polypeptide(L)'
;MNAPPPQPQITEFLERRDLSGLREALSSWESPDIAVLVGELPADQRGLVFRILPRALAAETFECLDPEARRELVDTFAQDDLVRLLEDMAPDDRTALFEELPAVVSRALLAQLSSKERRV
;
A
#
# COMPACT_ATOMS: atom_id res chain seq x y z
N MET A 1 23.20 2.97 8.98
CA MET A 1 22.46 3.85 8.05
C MET A 1 22.70 3.36 6.64
N ASN A 2 21.77 2.58 6.08
CA ASN A 2 21.67 2.45 4.64
C ASN A 2 20.98 3.72 4.14
N ALA A 3 21.64 4.47 3.26
CA ALA A 3 21.02 5.64 2.65
C ALA A 3 19.95 5.18 1.65
N PRO A 4 18.80 5.85 1.57
CA PRO A 4 17.78 5.53 0.56
C PRO A 4 18.35 5.69 -0.85
N PRO A 5 18.21 4.70 -1.75
CA PRO A 5 18.36 4.87 -3.18
C PRO A 5 17.74 6.17 -3.68
N PRO A 6 18.43 6.90 -4.58
CA PRO A 6 17.85 8.08 -5.18
C PRO A 6 16.55 7.68 -5.90
N GLN A 7 15.48 8.49 -5.75
CA GLN A 7 14.20 8.35 -6.47
C GLN A 7 14.29 7.82 -7.92
N PRO A 8 15.24 8.26 -8.78
CA PRO A 8 15.41 7.70 -10.13
C PRO A 8 15.60 6.17 -10.20
N GLN A 9 16.21 5.53 -9.19
CA GLN A 9 16.34 4.06 -9.17
C GLN A 9 15.00 3.36 -8.94
N ILE A 10 14.14 3.92 -8.07
CA ILE A 10 12.80 3.41 -7.81
C ILE A 10 11.95 3.51 -9.09
N THR A 11 12.02 4.65 -9.78
CA THR A 11 11.34 4.84 -11.06
C THR A 11 11.82 3.86 -12.12
N GLU A 12 13.14 3.59 -12.20
CA GLU A 12 13.68 2.61 -13.15
C GLU A 12 13.12 1.19 -12.90
N PHE A 13 13.01 0.77 -11.63
CA PHE A 13 12.39 -0.52 -11.30
C PHE A 13 10.91 -0.56 -11.71
N LEU A 14 10.17 0.54 -11.50
CA LEU A 14 8.76 0.65 -11.89
C LEU A 14 8.59 0.63 -13.42
N GLU A 15 9.43 1.35 -14.16
CA GLU A 15 9.43 1.38 -15.63
C GLU A 15 9.78 0.01 -16.22
N ARG A 16 10.72 -0.71 -15.61
CA ARG A 16 11.12 -2.06 -16.02
C ARG A 16 10.16 -3.14 -15.52
N ARG A 17 9.10 -2.79 -14.77
CA ARG A 17 8.19 -3.71 -14.07
C ARG A 17 8.91 -4.75 -13.21
N ASP A 18 10.11 -4.43 -12.72
CA ASP A 18 10.88 -5.33 -11.86
C ASP A 18 10.47 -5.14 -10.40
N LEU A 19 9.28 -5.70 -10.09
CA LEU A 19 8.68 -5.64 -8.76
C LEU A 19 9.47 -6.45 -7.72
N SER A 20 10.19 -7.48 -8.16
CA SER A 20 10.99 -8.32 -7.27
C SER A 20 12.25 -7.58 -6.82
N GLY A 21 12.98 -6.97 -7.77
CA GLY A 21 14.13 -6.12 -7.45
C GLY A 21 13.75 -4.93 -6.58
N LEU A 22 12.60 -4.30 -6.87
CA LEU A 22 12.08 -3.20 -6.05
C LEU A 22 11.76 -3.64 -4.62
N ARG A 23 11.12 -4.81 -4.45
CA ARG A 23 10.83 -5.36 -3.12
C ARG A 23 12.10 -5.62 -2.33
N GLU A 24 13.11 -6.24 -2.93
CA GLU A 24 14.38 -6.51 -2.24
C GLU A 24 15.10 -5.22 -1.85
N ALA A 25 15.10 -4.23 -2.74
CA ALA A 25 15.67 -2.91 -2.47
C ALA A 25 14.97 -2.24 -1.27
N LEU A 26 13.64 -2.20 -1.28
CA LEU A 26 12.83 -1.59 -0.20
C LEU A 26 12.92 -2.37 1.12
N SER A 27 13.09 -3.69 1.06
CA SER A 27 13.21 -4.52 2.28
C SER A 27 14.50 -4.23 3.08
N SER A 28 15.45 -3.52 2.49
CA SER A 28 16.69 -3.08 3.16
C SER A 28 16.59 -1.69 3.79
N TRP A 29 15.44 -1.02 3.66
CA TRP A 29 15.20 0.34 4.15
C TRP A 29 14.40 0.34 5.45
N GLU A 30 14.45 1.47 6.15
CA GLU A 30 13.59 1.70 7.31
C GLU A 30 12.22 2.24 6.87
N SER A 31 11.18 1.82 7.61
CA SER A 31 9.79 2.19 7.40
C SER A 31 9.53 3.70 7.20
N PRO A 32 10.21 4.62 7.91
CA PRO A 32 10.03 6.07 7.72
C PRO A 32 10.53 6.56 6.36
N ASP A 33 11.69 6.08 5.89
CA ASP A 33 12.23 6.47 4.59
C ASP A 33 11.35 5.99 3.45
N ILE A 34 10.81 4.76 3.57
CA ILE A 34 9.85 4.22 2.61
C ILE A 34 8.56 5.07 2.63
N ALA A 35 8.11 5.53 3.79
CA ALA A 35 6.91 6.35 3.90
C ALA A 35 7.07 7.70 3.17
N VAL A 36 8.24 8.34 3.31
CA VAL A 36 8.56 9.57 2.56
C VAL A 36 8.52 9.29 1.05
N LEU A 37 9.21 8.24 0.60
CA LEU A 37 9.21 7.84 -0.82
C LEU A 37 7.79 7.60 -1.34
N VAL A 38 6.99 6.80 -0.62
CA VAL A 38 5.60 6.49 -0.98
C VAL A 38 4.75 7.76 -1.02
N GLY A 39 4.97 8.71 -0.11
CA GLY A 39 4.30 10.01 -0.12
C GLY A 39 4.60 10.85 -1.36
N GLU A 40 5.83 10.79 -1.87
CA GLU A 40 6.25 11.55 -3.06
C GLU A 40 5.84 10.90 -4.40
N LEU A 41 5.50 9.61 -4.40
CA LEU A 41 5.06 8.92 -5.60
C LEU A 41 3.64 9.34 -6.03
N PRO A 42 3.36 9.38 -7.35
CA PRO A 42 2.01 9.58 -7.86
C PRO A 42 1.08 8.44 -7.43
N ALA A 43 -0.22 8.73 -7.29
CA ALA A 43 -1.22 7.81 -6.76
C ALA A 43 -1.22 6.43 -7.45
N ASP A 44 -1.11 6.42 -8.79
CA ASP A 44 -1.04 5.20 -9.61
C ASP A 44 0.13 4.27 -9.26
N GLN A 45 1.27 4.84 -8.81
CA GLN A 45 2.46 4.07 -8.44
C GLN A 45 2.51 3.74 -6.94
N ARG A 46 1.93 4.61 -6.11
CA ARG A 46 1.93 4.48 -4.66
C ARG A 46 1.30 3.16 -4.18
N GLY A 47 0.14 2.81 -4.73
CA GLY A 47 -0.54 1.55 -4.40
C GLY A 47 0.28 0.31 -4.79
N LEU A 48 0.96 0.37 -5.93
CA LEU A 48 1.79 -0.72 -6.43
C LEU A 48 3.03 -0.94 -5.55
N VAL A 49 3.75 0.14 -5.24
CA VAL A 49 4.93 0.10 -4.35
C VAL A 49 4.55 -0.42 -2.97
N PHE A 50 3.40 -0.01 -2.44
CA PHE A 50 2.95 -0.49 -1.15
C PHE A 50 2.59 -1.98 -1.15
N ARG A 51 1.98 -2.49 -2.23
CA ARG A 51 1.59 -3.92 -2.36
C ARG A 51 2.76 -4.89 -2.39
N ILE A 52 3.93 -4.46 -2.84
CA ILE A 52 5.11 -5.32 -2.92
C ILE A 52 5.90 -5.37 -1.61
N LEU A 53 5.60 -4.49 -0.64
CA LEU A 53 6.27 -4.47 0.65
C LEU A 53 5.93 -5.73 1.47
N PRO A 54 6.89 -6.28 2.22
CA PRO A 54 6.61 -7.30 3.23
C PRO A 54 5.57 -6.79 4.23
N ARG A 55 4.69 -7.68 4.70
CA ARG A 55 3.56 -7.33 5.59
C ARG A 55 3.96 -6.49 6.80
N ALA A 56 5.07 -6.83 7.46
CA ALA A 56 5.56 -6.09 8.63
C ALA A 56 5.99 -4.67 8.24
N LEU A 57 6.82 -4.55 7.21
CA LEU A 57 7.31 -3.28 6.70
C LEU A 57 6.18 -2.39 6.18
N ALA A 58 5.21 -2.97 5.47
CA ALA A 58 4.02 -2.26 5.01
C ALA A 58 3.19 -1.69 6.17
N ALA A 59 3.05 -2.42 7.27
CA ALA A 59 2.36 -1.94 8.46
C ALA A 59 3.06 -0.71 9.05
N GLU A 60 4.37 -0.83 9.27
CA GLU A 60 5.18 0.23 9.87
C GLU A 60 5.28 1.46 8.95
N THR A 61 5.47 1.26 7.65
CA THR A 61 5.47 2.33 6.64
C THR A 61 4.13 3.06 6.64
N PHE A 62 3.01 2.35 6.70
CA PHE A 62 1.67 2.97 6.73
C PHE A 62 1.46 3.86 7.95
N GLU A 63 2.01 3.46 9.10
CA GLU A 63 1.96 4.27 10.32
C GLU A 63 2.83 5.53 10.23
N CYS A 64 3.95 5.46 9.51
CA CYS A 64 4.81 6.60 9.23
C CYS A 64 4.27 7.54 8.15
N LEU A 65 3.33 7.11 7.30
CA LEU A 65 2.73 7.97 6.28
C LEU A 65 1.94 9.13 6.89
N ASP A 66 2.10 10.31 6.28
CA ASP A 66 1.26 11.47 6.55
C ASP A 66 -0.23 11.19 6.27
N PRO A 67 -1.15 11.89 6.96
CA PRO A 67 -2.59 11.64 6.87
C PRO A 67 -3.15 11.72 5.44
N GLU A 68 -2.64 12.65 4.62
CA GLU A 68 -3.07 12.81 3.23
C GLU A 68 -2.62 11.62 2.38
N ALA A 69 -1.33 11.27 2.40
CA ALA A 69 -0.79 10.14 1.66
C ALA A 69 -1.44 8.81 2.07
N ARG A 70 -1.71 8.64 3.38
CA ARG A 70 -2.44 7.48 3.92
C ARG A 70 -3.85 7.39 3.36
N ARG A 71 -4.57 8.51 3.29
CA ARG A 71 -5.93 8.55 2.76
C ARG A 71 -5.97 8.24 1.27
N GLU A 72 -5.06 8.84 0.50
CA GLU A 72 -4.93 8.57 -0.93
C GLU A 72 -4.54 7.11 -1.21
N LEU A 73 -3.68 6.51 -0.39
CA LEU A 73 -3.34 5.08 -0.53
C LEU A 73 -4.58 4.19 -0.34
N VAL A 74 -5.37 4.48 0.68
CA VAL A 74 -6.61 3.73 0.95
C VAL A 74 -7.63 3.98 -0.17
N ASP A 75 -7.70 5.19 -0.72
CA ASP A 75 -8.57 5.50 -1.86
C ASP A 75 -8.12 4.75 -3.12
N THR A 76 -6.82 4.68 -3.38
CA THR A 76 -6.24 3.92 -4.50
C THR A 76 -6.63 2.45 -4.41
N PHE A 77 -6.53 1.83 -3.22
CA PHE A 77 -7.00 0.47 -3.01
C PHE A 77 -8.52 0.30 -3.11
N ALA A 78 -9.28 1.37 -2.90
CA ALA A 78 -10.73 1.37 -3.09
C ALA A 78 -11.15 1.58 -4.54
N GLN A 79 -10.30 2.22 -5.37
CA GLN A 79 -10.54 2.41 -6.79
C GLN A 79 -10.01 1.27 -7.65
N ASP A 80 -8.84 0.74 -7.31
CA ASP A 80 -8.21 -0.42 -7.96
C ASP A 80 -8.94 -1.67 -7.47
N ASP A 81 -9.82 -2.25 -8.30
CA ASP A 81 -10.64 -3.50 -8.25
C ASP A 81 -10.77 -4.33 -6.96
N LEU A 82 -9.84 -4.31 -6.02
CA LEU A 82 -9.88 -4.89 -4.68
C LEU A 82 -11.19 -4.62 -3.94
N VAL A 83 -11.74 -3.41 -3.95
CA VAL A 83 -13.01 -3.16 -3.24
C VAL A 83 -14.19 -3.87 -3.89
N ARG A 84 -14.28 -3.84 -5.23
CA ARG A 84 -15.30 -4.62 -5.95
C ARG A 84 -15.10 -6.12 -5.76
N LEU A 85 -13.86 -6.59 -5.77
CA LEU A 85 -13.50 -7.96 -5.48
C LEU A 85 -13.88 -8.36 -4.05
N LEU A 86 -13.66 -7.47 -3.06
CA LEU A 86 -14.01 -7.65 -1.64
C LEU A 86 -15.52 -7.65 -1.38
N GLU A 87 -16.29 -6.90 -2.17
CA GLU A 87 -17.76 -6.89 -2.12
C GLU A 87 -18.36 -8.17 -2.74
N ASP A 88 -17.73 -8.71 -3.79
CA ASP A 88 -18.18 -9.94 -4.47
C ASP A 88 -17.64 -11.23 -3.82
N MET A 89 -16.60 -11.12 -2.96
CA MET A 89 -16.00 -12.26 -2.26
C MET A 89 -16.86 -12.80 -1.11
N ALA A 90 -16.85 -14.12 -0.97
CA ALA A 90 -17.42 -14.79 0.19
C ALA A 90 -16.73 -14.32 1.49
N PRO A 91 -17.46 -14.24 2.62
CA PRO A 91 -16.93 -13.71 3.87
C PRO A 91 -15.68 -14.45 4.38
N ASP A 92 -15.55 -15.75 4.10
CA ASP A 92 -14.37 -16.56 4.44
C ASP A 92 -13.13 -16.17 3.59
N ASP A 93 -13.26 -16.08 2.26
CA ASP A 93 -12.18 -15.63 1.36
C ASP A 93 -11.74 -14.19 1.64
N ARG A 94 -12.70 -13.32 1.93
CA ARG A 94 -12.43 -11.94 2.34
C ARG A 94 -11.59 -11.88 3.62
N THR A 95 -11.86 -12.78 4.58
CA THR A 95 -11.09 -12.86 5.83
C THR A 95 -9.65 -13.27 5.55
N ALA A 96 -9.44 -14.27 4.70
CA ALA A 96 -8.10 -14.71 4.31
C ALA A 96 -7.30 -13.59 3.61
N LEU A 97 -7.91 -12.85 2.68
CA LEU A 97 -7.26 -11.72 2.03
C LEU A 97 -6.90 -10.60 3.02
N PHE A 98 -7.76 -10.34 4.00
CA PHE A 98 -7.46 -9.39 5.07
C PHE A 98 -6.36 -9.87 6.02
N GLU A 99 -6.15 -11.17 6.15
CA GLU A 99 -5.02 -11.74 6.88
C GLU A 99 -3.70 -11.62 6.11
N GLU A 100 -3.72 -11.54 4.77
CA GLU A 100 -2.52 -11.27 3.98
C GLU A 100 -2.13 -9.78 4.01
N LEU A 101 -3.11 -8.89 4.12
CA LEU A 101 -2.86 -7.45 4.28
C LEU A 101 -2.40 -7.09 5.70
N PRO A 102 -1.64 -5.99 5.86
CA PRO A 102 -1.38 -5.42 7.17
C PRO A 102 -2.70 -5.02 7.85
N ALA A 103 -2.87 -5.41 9.12
CA ALA A 103 -4.11 -5.18 9.87
C ALA A 103 -4.54 -3.69 9.92
N VAL A 104 -3.56 -2.78 9.84
CA VAL A 104 -3.82 -1.33 9.82
C VAL A 104 -4.46 -0.87 8.50
N VAL A 105 -4.08 -1.49 7.38
CA VAL A 105 -4.58 -1.18 6.03
C VAL A 105 -5.98 -1.77 5.85
N SER A 106 -6.19 -3.02 6.29
CA SER A 106 -7.51 -3.66 6.23
C SER A 106 -8.56 -2.91 7.04
N ARG A 107 -8.20 -2.46 8.25
CA ARG A 107 -9.07 -1.58 9.06
C ARG A 107 -9.41 -0.27 8.36
N ALA A 108 -8.42 0.36 7.72
CA ALA A 108 -8.65 1.63 7.00
C ALA A 108 -9.58 1.44 5.79
N LEU A 109 -9.45 0.31 5.06
CA LEU A 109 -10.34 -0.05 3.96
C LEU A 109 -11.77 -0.31 4.44
N LEU A 110 -11.95 -1.10 5.51
CA LEU A 110 -13.26 -1.37 6.09
C LEU A 110 -13.96 -0.09 6.57
N ALA A 111 -13.20 0.86 7.13
CA ALA A 111 -13.73 2.16 7.56
C ALA A 111 -14.19 3.02 6.36
N GLN A 112 -13.46 2.97 5.23
CA GLN A 112 -13.87 3.63 3.98
C GLN A 112 -15.13 3.01 3.38
N LEU A 113 -15.19 1.67 3.30
CA LEU A 113 -16.37 0.93 2.80
C LEU A 113 -17.61 1.23 3.63
N SER A 114 -17.50 1.10 4.96
CA SER A 114 -18.60 1.43 5.89
C SER A 114 -19.08 2.88 5.75
N SER A 115 -18.20 3.80 5.34
CA SER A 115 -18.55 5.21 5.13
C SER A 115 -19.25 5.44 3.78
N LYS A 116 -18.90 4.67 2.74
CA LYS A 116 -19.59 4.69 1.44
C LYS A 116 -20.97 4.04 1.51
N GLU A 117 -21.11 2.90 2.20
CA GLU A 117 -22.40 2.21 2.37
C GLU A 117 -23.42 3.01 3.21
N ARG A 118 -22.97 3.94 4.06
CA ARG A 118 -23.87 4.85 4.80
C ARG A 118 -24.41 6.03 3.99
N ARG A 119 -24.03 6.19 2.72
CA ARG A 119 -24.49 7.29 1.85
C ARG A 119 -25.60 6.88 0.86
N VAL A 120 -26.19 5.69 1.01
CA VAL A 120 -27.42 5.29 0.32
C VAL A 120 -28.65 5.49 1.18
#